data_AF-A0A2N1U0C5-F1
#
_entry.id   AF-A0A2N1U0C5-F1
#
_cell.length_a   1.000
_cell.length_b   1.000
_cell.length_c   1.000
_cell.angle_alpha   90.00
_cell.angle_beta   90.00
_cell.angle_gamma   90.00
#
_symmetry.space_group_name_H-M   'P 1'
#
loop_
_entity.id
_entity.type
_entity.pdbx_description
1 polymer ?
#
loop_
_entity_poly.entity_id
_entity_poly.type
_entity_poly.pdbx_seq_one_letter_code
_entity_poly.pdbx_strand_id
1 'polypeptide(L)'
;MRDLRLTLCLVMVLIAGGLAAAGLTLYSYQDDIGQTIVVDSLERIPEKYRDTAKRGFIPSFRSTPPPRKPAAVLETVPETVPETVPENAASLAPGQSTANDRFSVTAPPDEVAIDTGLASAAHTMEQLRLIHLNYERVYLAARDNGLQFPAVGYLHLTNGQLIVDFAMPGAMSTAAGTAWQKDARNLYDQLRSMHVSITSWLSTTSPELVAAMPMLLTRTKSLLADLETAFSAIPAGQ
;
A
#
# COMPACT_ATOMS: atom_id res chain seq x y z
N MET A 1 29.73 -49.14 18.86
CA MET A 1 29.91 -48.71 17.45
C MET A 1 28.67 -48.09 16.81
N ARG A 2 27.44 -48.45 17.25
CA ARG A 2 26.19 -47.89 16.70
C ARG A 2 25.97 -46.42 17.09
N ASP A 3 26.34 -46.05 18.30
CA ASP A 3 26.15 -44.69 18.82
C ASP A 3 27.07 -43.67 18.17
N LEU A 4 28.33 -44.06 17.88
CA LEU A 4 29.32 -43.21 17.20
C LEU A 4 28.89 -42.83 15.78
N ARG A 5 28.20 -43.74 15.07
CA ARG A 5 27.66 -43.47 13.73
C ARG A 5 26.49 -42.49 13.77
N LEU A 6 25.68 -42.56 14.83
CA LEU A 6 24.55 -41.66 15.03
C LEU A 6 25.01 -40.23 15.36
N THR A 7 26.06 -40.11 16.19
CA THR A 7 26.67 -38.80 16.49
C THR A 7 27.35 -38.19 15.26
N LEU A 8 28.06 -39.01 14.48
CA LEU A 8 28.71 -38.54 13.24
C LEU A 8 27.70 -38.07 12.20
N CYS A 9 26.58 -38.78 12.02
CA CYS A 9 25.50 -38.34 11.15
C CYS A 9 24.84 -37.04 11.64
N LEU A 10 24.66 -36.88 12.96
CA LEU A 10 24.07 -35.67 13.53
C LEU A 10 24.98 -34.45 13.34
N VAL A 11 26.30 -34.62 13.47
CA VAL A 11 27.30 -33.57 13.21
C VAL A 11 27.37 -33.23 11.71
N MET A 12 27.32 -34.23 10.82
CA MET A 12 27.26 -34.02 9.36
C MET A 12 26.00 -33.26 8.94
N VAL A 13 24.84 -33.56 9.53
CA VAL A 13 23.59 -32.83 9.24
C VAL A 13 23.64 -31.39 9.78
N LEU A 14 24.30 -31.16 10.92
CA LEU A 14 24.48 -29.81 11.47
C LEU A 14 25.42 -28.95 10.61
N ILE A 15 26.46 -29.55 10.02
CA ILE A 15 27.43 -28.85 9.18
C ILE A 15 26.89 -28.65 7.74
N ALA A 16 26.15 -29.63 7.20
CA ALA A 16 25.56 -29.52 5.86
C ALA A 16 24.30 -28.61 5.82
N GLY A 17 23.61 -28.41 6.94
CA GLY A 17 22.44 -27.52 7.04
C GLY A 17 22.78 -26.02 7.14
N GLY A 18 24.07 -25.64 7.22
CA GLY A 18 24.51 -24.27 7.52
C GLY A 18 24.72 -23.35 6.31
N LEU A 19 24.52 -23.80 5.06
CA LEU A 19 25.00 -23.09 3.85
C LEU A 19 23.92 -22.67 2.84
N ALA A 20 22.68 -22.47 3.27
CA ALA A 20 21.63 -21.94 2.40
C ALA A 20 20.85 -20.79 3.08
N ALA A 21 21.54 -19.69 3.35
CA ALA A 21 20.92 -18.38 3.55
C ALA A 21 21.52 -17.42 2.52
N ALA A 22 20.98 -17.44 1.30
CA ALA A 22 21.25 -16.42 0.30
C ALA A 22 20.57 -15.12 0.74
N GLY A 23 21.18 -14.42 1.71
CA GLY A 23 20.78 -13.07 2.06
C GLY A 23 21.27 -12.08 1.02
N LEU A 24 20.46 -11.06 0.76
CA LEU A 24 20.81 -10.00 -0.18
C LEU A 24 21.90 -9.14 0.47
N THR A 25 23.08 -9.12 -0.13
CA THR A 25 24.15 -8.18 0.25
C THR A 25 23.90 -6.86 -0.44
N LEU A 26 23.75 -5.80 0.35
CA LEU A 26 23.65 -4.44 -0.14
C LEU A 26 24.90 -3.67 0.26
N TYR A 27 25.36 -2.77 -0.60
CA TYR A 27 26.45 -1.85 -0.33
C TYR A 27 25.88 -0.44 -0.30
N SER A 28 26.29 0.40 0.65
CA SER A 28 25.88 1.79 0.71
C SER A 28 27.08 2.73 0.74
N TYR A 29 26.99 3.85 0.04
CA TYR A 29 28.00 4.92 0.06
C TYR A 29 27.30 6.28 0.14
N GLN A 30 28.04 7.31 0.55
CA GLN A 30 27.56 8.70 0.54
C GLN A 30 28.14 9.43 -0.67
N ASP A 31 27.29 10.17 -1.38
CA ASP A 31 27.71 11.03 -2.48
C ASP A 31 28.31 12.36 -1.99
N ASP A 32 28.74 13.21 -2.93
CA ASP A 32 29.35 14.52 -2.63
C ASP A 32 28.36 15.52 -1.97
N ILE A 33 27.06 15.20 -1.94
CA ILE A 33 25.97 16.00 -1.38
C ILE A 33 25.53 15.44 -0.01
N GLY A 34 26.13 14.31 0.43
CA GLY A 34 25.82 13.63 1.69
C GLY A 34 24.62 12.68 1.62
N GLN A 35 24.08 12.42 0.42
CA GLN A 35 22.99 11.47 0.22
C GLN A 35 23.51 10.03 0.28
N THR A 36 22.84 9.17 1.05
CA THR A 36 23.21 7.75 1.13
C THR A 36 22.56 6.97 -0.02
N ILE A 37 23.39 6.40 -0.89
CA ILE A 37 22.97 5.60 -2.03
C ILE A 37 23.24 4.12 -1.69
N VAL A 38 22.23 3.27 -1.88
CA VAL A 38 22.31 1.82 -1.62
C VAL A 38 22.27 1.08 -2.95
N VAL A 39 23.24 0.21 -3.20
CA VAL A 39 23.37 -0.60 -4.41
C VAL A 39 23.51 -2.09 -4.08
N ASP A 40 23.12 -2.92 -5.04
CA ASP A 40 23.14 -4.38 -4.97
C ASP A 40 24.54 -5.00 -5.08
N SER A 41 25.49 -4.27 -5.64
CA SER A 41 26.82 -4.78 -5.98
C SER A 41 27.89 -3.69 -5.88
N LEU A 42 29.08 -4.07 -5.44
CA LEU A 42 30.23 -3.17 -5.29
C LEU A 42 30.69 -2.57 -6.64
N GLU A 43 30.50 -3.32 -7.73
CA GLU A 43 30.87 -2.89 -9.10
C GLU A 43 30.07 -1.68 -9.56
N ARG A 44 28.83 -1.54 -9.06
CA ARG A 44 27.91 -0.45 -9.39
C ARG A 44 28.21 0.84 -8.63
N ILE A 45 29.12 0.80 -7.65
CA ILE A 45 29.62 1.98 -6.95
C ILE A 45 30.71 2.65 -7.80
N PRO A 46 30.63 3.98 -8.02
CA PRO A 46 31.72 4.74 -8.65
C PRO A 46 33.05 4.52 -7.92
N GLU A 47 34.16 4.37 -8.65
CA GLU A 47 35.45 3.98 -8.06
C GLU A 47 35.89 4.87 -6.89
N LYS A 48 35.59 6.18 -6.95
CA LYS A 48 35.88 7.15 -5.89
C LYS A 48 35.22 6.85 -4.53
N TYR A 49 34.21 6.00 -4.47
CA TYR A 49 33.46 5.69 -3.24
C TYR A 49 33.49 4.21 -2.84
N ARG A 50 34.22 3.37 -3.56
CA ARG A 50 34.27 1.93 -3.26
C ARG A 50 34.93 1.66 -1.89
N ASP A 51 35.94 2.43 -1.53
CA ASP A 51 36.68 2.28 -0.27
C ASP A 51 35.88 2.74 0.96
N THR A 52 34.88 3.61 0.77
CA THR A 52 34.02 4.12 1.84
C THR A 52 32.68 3.39 1.93
N ALA A 53 32.43 2.44 1.02
CA ALA A 53 31.18 1.71 0.97
C ALA A 53 31.01 0.74 2.14
N LYS A 54 29.87 0.82 2.84
CA LYS A 54 29.52 -0.07 3.95
C LYS A 54 28.66 -1.23 3.44
N ARG A 55 28.99 -2.44 3.86
CA ARG A 55 28.24 -3.66 3.51
C ARG A 55 27.16 -3.94 4.56
N GLY A 56 25.90 -3.96 4.12
CA GLY A 56 24.75 -4.41 4.88
C GLY A 56 24.28 -5.78 4.42
N PHE A 57 23.83 -6.63 5.36
CA PHE A 57 23.25 -7.93 5.05
C PHE A 57 21.80 -7.93 5.52
N ILE A 58 20.86 -8.15 4.60
CA ILE A 58 19.45 -8.36 4.95
C ILE A 58 19.20 -9.87 5.00
N PRO A 59 18.86 -10.45 6.17
CA PRO A 59 18.41 -11.83 6.24
C PRO A 59 17.12 -11.96 5.43
N SER A 60 17.13 -12.83 4.42
CA SER A 60 15.94 -13.17 3.64
C SER A 60 14.83 -13.69 4.57
N PHE A 61 13.63 -13.12 4.41
CA PHE A 61 12.42 -13.49 5.13
C PHE A 61 12.22 -15.01 5.15
N ARG A 62 11.96 -15.57 6.33
CA ARG A 62 11.55 -16.97 6.48
C ARG A 62 10.29 -17.21 5.65
N SER A 63 10.42 -18.09 4.68
CA SER A 63 9.35 -18.60 3.83
C SER A 63 8.20 -19.11 4.69
N THR A 64 7.00 -18.61 4.41
CA THR A 64 5.72 -19.16 4.81
C THR A 64 5.64 -20.67 4.53
N PRO A 65 4.91 -21.46 5.35
CA PRO A 65 4.74 -22.90 5.12
C PRO A 65 3.94 -23.18 3.83
N PRO A 66 4.12 -24.37 3.21
CA PRO A 66 3.80 -24.62 1.81
C PRO A 66 2.29 -24.60 1.51
N PRO A 67 1.88 -24.21 0.28
CA PRO A 67 0.48 -24.13 -0.11
C PRO A 67 -0.17 -25.52 -0.12
N ARG A 68 -1.33 -25.64 0.55
CA ARG A 68 -2.21 -26.80 0.37
C ARG A 68 -2.74 -26.81 -1.07
N LYS A 69 -2.67 -28.00 -1.68
CA LYS A 69 -3.01 -28.32 -3.07
C LYS A 69 -4.37 -27.73 -3.50
N PRO A 70 -4.51 -27.26 -4.75
CA PRO A 70 -5.82 -26.95 -5.31
C PRO A 70 -6.58 -28.25 -5.61
N ALA A 71 -7.79 -28.38 -5.06
CA ALA A 71 -8.73 -29.40 -5.50
C ALA A 71 -9.36 -28.95 -6.82
N ALA A 72 -9.24 -29.80 -7.83
CA ALA A 72 -9.86 -29.66 -9.13
C ALA A 72 -11.39 -29.71 -9.03
N VAL A 73 -12.08 -28.75 -9.65
CA VAL A 73 -13.44 -28.91 -10.15
C VAL A 73 -13.49 -28.27 -11.54
N LEU A 74 -13.50 -29.14 -12.55
CA LEU A 74 -13.82 -28.86 -13.97
C LEU A 74 -15.24 -28.28 -14.05
N GLU A 75 -15.44 -27.15 -14.73
CA GLU A 75 -16.03 -27.07 -16.09
C GLU A 75 -17.46 -27.64 -16.11
N THR A 76 -18.52 -26.85 -16.33
CA THR A 76 -18.93 -26.44 -17.69
C THR A 76 -19.78 -25.16 -17.70
N VAL A 77 -19.43 -24.24 -18.60
CA VAL A 77 -20.27 -23.17 -19.16
C VAL A 77 -20.88 -23.71 -20.46
N PRO A 78 -22.19 -23.58 -20.72
CA PRO A 78 -22.72 -23.70 -22.07
C PRO A 78 -22.88 -22.32 -22.71
N GLU A 79 -21.97 -22.06 -23.65
CA GLU A 79 -22.13 -21.12 -24.76
C GLU A 79 -22.97 -21.80 -25.84
N THR A 80 -24.11 -21.22 -26.21
CA THR A 80 -24.80 -21.56 -27.48
C THR A 80 -25.50 -20.33 -28.05
N VAL A 81 -24.82 -19.72 -29.01
CA VAL A 81 -25.40 -18.92 -30.10
C VAL A 81 -26.03 -19.88 -31.11
N PRO A 82 -27.21 -19.57 -31.66
CA PRO A 82 -27.57 -20.02 -33.00
C PRO A 82 -27.78 -18.82 -33.93
N GLU A 83 -26.84 -18.71 -34.87
CA GLU A 83 -26.96 -18.05 -36.15
C GLU A 83 -27.87 -18.90 -37.05
N THR A 84 -28.98 -18.34 -37.54
CA THR A 84 -29.75 -18.89 -38.66
C THR A 84 -30.27 -17.78 -39.55
N VAL A 85 -29.60 -17.58 -40.68
CA VAL A 85 -30.15 -17.02 -41.91
C VAL A 85 -30.72 -18.19 -42.73
N PRO A 86 -31.84 -17.99 -43.45
CA PRO A 86 -31.82 -18.41 -44.84
C PRO A 86 -32.35 -17.33 -45.79
N GLU A 87 -31.60 -17.14 -46.88
CA GLU A 87 -32.06 -16.59 -48.15
C GLU A 87 -33.32 -17.31 -48.66
N ASN A 88 -34.31 -16.55 -49.14
CA ASN A 88 -34.64 -16.53 -50.57
C ASN A 88 -35.82 -15.62 -50.95
N ALA A 89 -35.60 -14.93 -52.07
CA ALA A 89 -36.54 -14.58 -53.14
C ALA A 89 -37.54 -13.40 -52.97
N ALA A 90 -37.19 -12.35 -53.75
CA ALA A 90 -38.04 -11.63 -54.70
C ALA A 90 -39.01 -10.54 -54.20
N SER A 91 -38.62 -9.27 -54.43
CA SER A 91 -39.25 -8.47 -55.49
C SER A 91 -38.49 -7.17 -55.76
N LEU A 92 -38.24 -6.93 -57.05
CA LEU A 92 -37.70 -5.70 -57.63
C LEU A 92 -38.71 -4.54 -57.53
N ALA A 93 -38.24 -3.35 -57.16
CA ALA A 93 -38.70 -2.09 -57.78
C ALA A 93 -37.61 -1.00 -57.62
N PRO A 94 -37.42 -0.11 -58.61
CA PRO A 94 -36.17 0.62 -58.79
C PRO A 94 -36.20 2.06 -58.30
N GLY A 95 -35.05 2.52 -57.82
CA GLY A 95 -34.58 3.90 -57.99
C GLY A 95 -35.11 4.94 -57.02
N GLN A 96 -34.27 5.36 -56.07
CA GLN A 96 -34.06 6.78 -55.82
C GLN A 96 -32.86 7.08 -54.92
N SER A 97 -32.17 8.15 -55.34
CA SER A 97 -31.31 9.04 -54.57
C SER A 97 -29.87 8.62 -54.25
N THR A 98 -29.02 9.00 -55.21
CA THR A 98 -27.70 9.60 -54.99
C THR A 98 -27.69 10.61 -53.84
N ALA A 99 -26.79 10.45 -52.86
CA ALA A 99 -26.01 11.55 -52.26
C ALA A 99 -25.10 11.04 -51.13
N ASN A 100 -23.82 11.42 -51.23
CA ASN A 100 -22.85 11.55 -50.14
C ASN A 100 -22.32 10.27 -49.49
N ASP A 101 -21.40 9.64 -50.20
CA ASP A 101 -20.31 8.86 -49.59
C ASP A 101 -19.37 9.83 -48.86
N ARG A 102 -19.73 10.17 -47.61
CA ARG A 102 -18.84 10.88 -46.69
C ARG A 102 -18.27 9.85 -45.73
N PHE A 103 -16.96 9.65 -45.80
CA PHE A 103 -16.16 9.08 -44.72
C PHE A 103 -16.51 9.83 -43.42
N SER A 104 -17.31 9.21 -42.57
CA SER A 104 -17.60 9.71 -41.23
C SER A 104 -16.43 9.30 -40.34
N VAL A 105 -15.46 10.20 -40.18
CA VAL A 105 -14.46 10.08 -39.12
C VAL A 105 -15.19 10.35 -37.82
N THR A 106 -15.43 9.30 -37.04
CA THR A 106 -15.91 9.43 -35.66
C THR A 106 -14.92 10.31 -34.90
N ALA A 107 -15.42 11.37 -34.27
CA ALA A 107 -14.59 12.22 -33.43
C ALA A 107 -13.86 11.35 -32.38
N PRO A 108 -12.60 11.68 -32.03
CA PRO A 108 -11.92 10.98 -30.94
C PRO A 108 -12.83 11.00 -29.71
N PRO A 109 -12.94 9.89 -28.96
CA PRO A 109 -13.75 9.86 -27.75
C PRO A 109 -13.37 11.04 -26.87
N ASP A 110 -14.37 11.72 -26.32
CA ASP A 110 -14.19 12.88 -25.45
C ASP A 110 -13.07 12.58 -24.43
N GLU A 111 -12.11 13.51 -24.29
CA GLU A 111 -11.07 13.41 -23.27
C GLU A 111 -11.73 13.11 -21.93
N VAL A 112 -11.47 11.92 -21.38
CA VAL A 112 -11.96 11.54 -20.06
C VAL A 112 -11.39 12.56 -19.08
N ALA A 113 -12.23 13.48 -18.60
CA ALA A 113 -11.84 14.46 -17.61
C ALA A 113 -11.42 13.70 -16.34
N ILE A 114 -10.12 13.55 -16.14
CA ILE A 114 -9.59 12.94 -14.92
C ILE A 114 -9.94 13.90 -13.79
N ASP A 115 -10.87 13.50 -12.91
CA ASP A 115 -11.15 14.25 -11.69
C ASP A 115 -9.92 14.14 -10.78
N THR A 116 -9.00 15.11 -10.92
CA THR A 116 -7.79 15.23 -10.11
C THR A 116 -8.12 15.32 -8.61
N GLY A 117 -9.31 15.81 -8.26
CA GLY A 117 -9.82 15.85 -6.90
C GLY A 117 -10.00 14.45 -6.34
N LEU A 118 -10.70 13.57 -7.06
CA LEU A 118 -10.95 12.19 -6.63
C LEU A 118 -9.66 11.37 -6.48
N ALA A 119 -8.70 11.52 -7.40
CA ALA A 119 -7.40 10.85 -7.30
C ALA A 119 -6.61 11.31 -6.05
N SER A 120 -6.59 12.62 -5.78
CA SER A 120 -5.95 13.15 -4.57
C SER A 120 -6.68 12.75 -3.29
N ALA A 121 -8.00 12.55 -3.35
CA ALA A 121 -8.83 12.11 -2.24
C ALA A 121 -8.54 10.64 -1.85
N ALA A 122 -8.33 9.76 -2.83
CA ALA A 122 -7.90 8.38 -2.57
C ALA A 122 -6.55 8.33 -1.85
N HIS A 123 -5.59 9.15 -2.29
CA HIS A 123 -4.28 9.26 -1.63
C HIS A 123 -4.40 9.77 -0.19
N THR A 124 -5.21 10.82 0.01
CA THR A 124 -5.50 11.38 1.33
C THR A 124 -6.08 10.31 2.27
N MET A 125 -7.04 9.52 1.78
CA MET A 125 -7.67 8.44 2.55
C MET A 125 -6.63 7.41 3.01
N GLU A 126 -5.71 7.03 2.12
CA GLU A 126 -4.63 6.09 2.46
C GLU A 126 -3.66 6.66 3.49
N GLN A 127 -3.30 7.94 3.40
CA GLN A 127 -2.47 8.58 4.40
C GLN A 127 -3.15 8.62 5.78
N LEU A 128 -4.45 8.92 5.85
CA LEU A 128 -5.22 8.92 7.11
C LEU A 128 -5.24 7.53 7.76
N ARG A 129 -5.43 6.47 6.96
CA ARG A 129 -5.34 5.07 7.43
C ARG A 129 -3.97 4.78 7.99
N LEU A 130 -2.91 5.13 7.26
CA LEU A 130 -1.54 4.86 7.66
C LEU A 130 -1.20 5.55 8.98
N ILE A 131 -1.62 6.82 9.14
CA ILE A 131 -1.40 7.57 10.38
C ILE A 131 -2.11 6.89 11.56
N HIS A 132 -3.37 6.48 11.38
CA HIS A 132 -4.12 5.75 12.40
C HIS A 132 -3.46 4.42 12.78
N LEU A 133 -3.08 3.59 11.80
CA LEU A 133 -2.43 2.31 12.00
C LEU A 133 -1.09 2.44 12.74
N ASN A 134 -0.31 3.49 12.44
CA ASN A 134 0.94 3.73 13.14
C ASN A 134 0.71 4.10 14.62
N TYR A 135 -0.38 4.80 14.95
CA TYR A 135 -0.73 5.03 16.35
C TYR A 135 -1.17 3.76 17.08
N GLU A 136 -1.86 2.86 16.39
CA GLU A 136 -2.17 1.54 16.93
C GLU A 136 -0.86 0.76 17.22
N ARG A 137 0.12 0.83 16.31
CA ARG A 137 1.45 0.21 16.52
C ARG A 137 2.21 0.83 17.69
N VAL A 138 2.19 2.16 17.84
CA VAL A 138 2.77 2.85 19.01
C VAL A 138 2.14 2.34 20.30
N TYR A 139 0.82 2.26 20.34
CA TYR A 139 0.09 1.74 21.50
C TYR A 139 0.46 0.28 21.82
N LEU A 140 0.41 -0.61 20.83
CA LEU A 140 0.74 -2.03 21.02
C LEU A 140 2.19 -2.21 21.50
N ALA A 141 3.15 -1.50 20.88
CA ALA A 141 4.55 -1.54 21.27
C ALA A 141 4.75 -1.08 22.72
N ALA A 142 4.11 0.02 23.12
CA ALA A 142 4.20 0.55 24.47
C ALA A 142 3.50 -0.34 25.51
N ARG A 143 2.34 -0.93 25.17
CA ARG A 143 1.61 -1.85 26.03
C ARG A 143 2.41 -3.12 26.30
N ASP A 144 3.01 -3.70 25.27
CA ASP A 144 3.65 -5.01 25.35
C ASP A 144 5.11 -4.94 25.86
N ASN A 145 5.80 -3.82 25.64
CA ASN A 145 7.24 -3.69 25.93
C ASN A 145 7.58 -2.51 26.86
N GLY A 146 6.60 -1.68 27.22
CA GLY A 146 6.81 -0.46 28.01
C GLY A 146 7.13 0.78 27.16
N LEU A 147 6.98 1.96 27.77
CA LEU A 147 7.10 3.27 27.11
C LEU A 147 8.52 3.59 26.62
N GLN A 148 9.54 3.01 27.26
CA GLN A 148 10.95 3.23 26.90
C GLN A 148 11.44 2.30 25.77
N PHE A 149 10.57 1.41 25.27
CA PHE A 149 10.95 0.52 24.18
C PHE A 149 11.36 1.34 22.94
N PRO A 150 12.58 1.14 22.36
CA PRO A 150 13.11 2.02 21.33
C PRO A 150 12.21 2.23 20.11
N ALA A 151 11.41 1.22 19.74
CA ALA A 151 10.50 1.32 18.62
C ALA A 151 9.36 2.32 18.84
N VAL A 152 8.95 2.57 20.09
CA VAL A 152 7.85 3.51 20.42
C VAL A 152 8.19 4.91 19.93
N GLY A 153 9.38 5.41 20.28
CA GLY A 153 9.86 6.73 19.85
C GLY A 153 10.02 6.81 18.34
N TYR A 154 10.63 5.79 17.72
CA TYR A 154 10.81 5.75 16.26
C TYR A 154 9.49 5.76 15.49
N LEU A 155 8.52 4.93 15.92
CA LEU A 155 7.19 4.86 15.31
C LEU A 155 6.45 6.19 15.46
N HIS A 156 6.53 6.83 16.64
CA HIS A 156 5.91 8.13 16.88
C HIS A 156 6.50 9.22 15.98
N LEU A 157 7.84 9.28 15.84
CA LEU A 157 8.52 10.23 14.96
C LEU A 157 8.16 10.01 13.49
N THR A 158 8.17 8.75 13.04
CA THR A 158 7.76 8.39 11.67
C THR A 158 6.33 8.84 11.41
N ASN A 159 5.44 8.68 12.39
CA ASN A 159 4.06 9.13 12.25
C ASN A 159 3.92 10.66 12.28
N GLY A 160 4.78 11.35 13.04
CA GLY A 160 4.88 12.80 13.02
C GLY A 160 5.27 13.33 11.65
N GLN A 161 6.19 12.66 10.96
CA GLN A 161 6.56 13.02 9.59
C GLN A 161 5.37 12.89 8.62
N LEU A 162 4.58 11.81 8.72
CA LEU A 162 3.37 11.65 7.92
C LEU A 162 2.33 12.75 8.16
N ILE A 163 2.23 13.27 9.40
CA ILE A 163 1.36 14.40 9.72
C ILE A 163 1.89 15.69 9.10
N VAL A 164 3.21 15.92 9.12
CA VAL A 164 3.83 17.10 8.51
C VAL A 164 3.65 17.10 6.99
N ASP A 165 3.86 15.94 6.35
CA ASP A 165 3.76 15.77 4.91
C ASP A 165 2.31 15.61 4.41
N PHE A 166 1.34 15.60 5.33
CA PHE A 166 -0.05 15.39 5.00
C PHE A 166 -0.58 16.52 4.13
N ALA A 167 -1.06 16.16 2.94
CA ALA A 167 -1.70 17.09 2.02
C ALA A 167 -3.19 16.80 1.93
N MET A 168 -4.00 17.84 2.12
CA MET A 168 -5.42 17.76 1.81
C MET A 168 -5.62 17.61 0.29
N PRO A 169 -6.68 16.91 -0.13
CA PRO A 169 -6.97 16.74 -1.53
C PRO A 169 -7.30 18.08 -2.18
N GLY A 170 -7.16 18.12 -3.51
CA GLY A 170 -7.56 19.27 -4.32
C GLY A 170 -9.04 19.60 -4.17
N ALA A 171 -9.47 20.72 -4.75
CA ALA A 171 -10.89 21.10 -4.73
C ALA A 171 -11.73 19.99 -5.40
N MET A 172 -12.77 19.53 -4.69
CA MET A 172 -13.69 18.51 -5.18
C MET A 172 -14.82 19.16 -5.98
N SER A 173 -15.18 18.56 -7.11
CA SER A 173 -16.20 19.06 -8.04
C SER A 173 -17.64 18.88 -7.51
N THR A 174 -17.85 17.87 -6.66
CA THR A 174 -19.18 17.47 -6.17
C THR A 174 -19.44 17.94 -4.73
N ALA A 175 -20.73 18.13 -4.40
CA ALA A 175 -21.14 18.44 -3.03
C ALA A 175 -20.77 17.31 -2.05
N ALA A 176 -20.90 16.04 -2.48
CA ALA A 176 -20.48 14.88 -1.72
C ALA A 176 -18.96 14.89 -1.46
N GLY A 177 -18.15 15.18 -2.48
CA GLY A 177 -16.70 15.29 -2.32
C GLY A 177 -16.29 16.45 -1.40
N THR A 178 -16.99 17.59 -1.48
CA THR A 178 -16.74 18.74 -0.59
C THR A 178 -17.07 18.42 0.87
N ALA A 179 -18.18 17.72 1.11
CA ALA A 179 -18.56 17.27 2.46
C ALA A 179 -17.53 16.26 3.00
N TRP A 180 -17.15 15.28 2.19
CA TRP A 180 -16.11 14.31 2.54
C TRP A 180 -14.77 15.00 2.87
N GLN A 181 -14.35 16.02 2.10
CA GLN A 181 -13.12 16.76 2.34
C GLN A 181 -13.14 17.49 3.70
N LYS A 182 -14.31 18.02 4.10
CA LYS A 182 -14.50 18.64 5.41
C LYS A 182 -14.35 17.60 6.53
N ASP A 183 -14.93 16.42 6.36
CA ASP A 183 -14.85 15.35 7.35
C ASP A 183 -13.43 14.76 7.45
N ALA A 184 -12.73 14.62 6.32
CA ALA A 184 -11.32 14.26 6.27
C ALA A 184 -10.46 15.26 7.06
N ARG A 185 -10.76 16.57 6.97
CA ARG A 185 -10.10 17.60 7.79
C ARG A 185 -10.37 17.46 9.27
N ASN A 186 -11.61 17.22 9.66
CA ASN A 186 -11.94 16.98 11.06
C ASN A 186 -11.24 15.74 11.63
N LEU A 187 -11.09 14.67 10.83
CA LEU A 187 -10.36 13.48 11.24
C LEU A 187 -8.85 13.76 11.36
N TYR A 188 -8.27 14.45 10.38
CA TYR A 188 -6.87 14.86 10.42
C TYR A 188 -6.54 15.71 11.66
N ASP A 189 -7.40 16.68 11.99
CA ASP A 189 -7.20 17.53 13.17
C ASP A 189 -7.25 16.71 14.47
N GLN A 190 -8.08 15.65 14.54
CA GLN A 190 -8.09 14.71 15.66
C GLN A 190 -6.82 13.88 15.74
N LEU A 191 -6.30 13.39 14.60
CA LEU A 191 -5.04 12.65 14.54
C LEU A 191 -3.85 13.52 14.96
N ARG A 192 -3.84 14.80 14.56
CA ARG A 192 -2.85 15.78 14.99
C ARG A 192 -2.96 16.09 16.48
N SER A 193 -4.16 16.24 17.02
CA SER A 193 -4.36 16.42 18.46
C SER A 193 -3.86 15.21 19.25
N MET A 194 -4.14 13.99 18.77
CA MET A 194 -3.60 12.76 19.35
C MET A 194 -2.07 12.72 19.28
N HIS A 195 -1.44 13.21 18.20
CA HIS A 195 0.01 13.34 18.09
C HIS A 195 0.62 14.17 19.23
N VAL A 196 0.00 15.32 19.51
CA VAL A 196 0.45 16.24 20.55
C VAL A 196 0.32 15.59 21.93
N SER A 197 -0.80 14.91 22.19
CA SER A 197 -0.99 14.16 23.43
C SER A 197 0.06 13.07 23.63
N ILE A 198 0.33 12.26 22.60
CA ILE A 198 1.35 11.21 22.67
C ILE A 198 2.74 11.80 22.88
N THR A 199 3.07 12.92 22.22
CA THR A 199 4.35 13.62 22.44
C THR A 199 4.51 14.03 23.90
N SER A 200 3.44 14.56 24.50
CA SER A 200 3.41 14.93 25.93
C SER A 200 3.61 13.70 26.83
N TRP A 201 2.88 12.61 26.57
CA TRP A 201 2.99 11.39 27.37
C TRP A 201 4.35 10.71 27.25
N LEU A 202 4.94 10.67 26.05
CA LEU A 202 6.27 10.11 25.86
C LEU A 202 7.36 10.96 26.53
N SER A 203 7.28 12.29 26.43
CA SER A 203 8.28 13.17 27.07
C SER A 203 8.26 13.10 28.61
N THR A 204 7.11 12.77 29.19
CA THR A 204 6.91 12.62 30.65
C THR A 204 6.90 11.16 31.13
N THR A 205 7.11 10.19 30.22
CA THR A 205 6.97 8.73 30.51
C THR A 205 5.64 8.41 31.22
N SER A 206 4.56 9.03 30.76
CA SER A 206 3.27 9.00 31.41
C SER A 206 2.47 7.73 31.03
N PRO A 207 1.87 7.02 32.01
CA PRO A 207 1.08 5.81 31.75
C PRO A 207 -0.22 6.08 30.99
N GLU A 208 -0.64 7.35 30.88
CA GLU A 208 -1.81 7.79 30.13
C GLU A 208 -1.76 7.38 28.66
N LEU A 209 -0.58 7.21 28.06
CA LEU A 209 -0.48 6.63 26.74
C LEU A 209 -1.13 5.25 26.69
N VAL A 210 -0.89 4.37 27.65
CA VAL A 210 -1.50 3.03 27.64
C VAL A 210 -2.96 3.08 28.08
N ALA A 211 -3.30 3.99 29.01
CA ALA A 211 -4.65 4.08 29.57
C ALA A 211 -5.67 4.72 28.63
N ALA A 212 -5.30 5.80 27.92
CA ALA A 212 -6.23 6.61 27.12
C ALA A 212 -6.25 6.22 25.63
N MET A 213 -5.13 5.71 25.09
CA MET A 213 -5.03 5.37 23.66
C MET A 213 -6.11 4.41 23.14
N PRO A 214 -6.54 3.35 23.85
CA PRO A 214 -7.57 2.44 23.33
C PRO A 214 -8.87 3.15 22.94
N MET A 215 -9.30 4.12 23.75
CA MET A 215 -10.52 4.90 23.51
C MET A 215 -10.32 5.85 22.32
N LEU A 216 -9.17 6.52 22.24
CA LEU A 216 -8.84 7.39 21.10
C LEU A 216 -8.76 6.61 19.79
N LEU A 217 -8.06 5.47 19.79
CA LEU A 217 -7.95 4.59 18.62
C LEU A 217 -9.32 4.08 18.17
N THR A 218 -10.17 3.65 19.12
CA THR A 218 -11.54 3.18 18.79
C THR A 218 -12.37 4.28 18.15
N ARG A 219 -12.32 5.50 18.71
CA ARG A 219 -13.01 6.66 18.16
C ARG A 219 -12.51 7.01 16.75
N THR A 220 -11.20 7.11 16.57
CA THR A 220 -10.58 7.40 15.27
C THR A 220 -10.92 6.33 14.24
N LYS A 221 -10.92 5.05 14.62
CA LYS A 221 -11.31 3.94 13.75
C LYS A 221 -12.75 4.05 13.27
N SER A 222 -13.68 4.43 14.15
CA SER A 222 -15.07 4.67 13.78
C SER A 222 -15.18 5.80 12.75
N LEU A 223 -14.55 6.94 13.02
CA LEU A 223 -14.56 8.09 12.11
C LEU A 223 -13.91 7.78 10.76
N LEU A 224 -12.85 6.96 10.77
CA LEU A 224 -12.21 6.49 9.55
C LEU A 224 -13.17 5.64 8.72
N ALA A 225 -13.92 4.72 9.33
CA ALA A 225 -14.92 3.90 8.64
C ALA A 225 -16.08 4.73 8.07
N ASP A 226 -16.55 5.73 8.83
CA ASP A 226 -17.55 6.68 8.35
C ASP A 226 -17.03 7.46 7.13
N LEU A 227 -15.77 7.90 7.18
CA LEU A 227 -15.11 8.62 6.09
C LEU A 227 -14.93 7.75 4.85
N GLU A 228 -14.60 6.46 4.99
CA GLU A 228 -14.52 5.49 3.90
C GLU A 228 -15.87 5.25 3.23
N THR A 229 -16.92 5.19 4.03
CA THR A 229 -18.30 5.05 3.54
C THR A 229 -18.69 6.29 2.73
N ALA A 230 -18.38 7.48 3.25
CA ALA A 230 -18.61 8.74 2.55
C ALA A 230 -17.79 8.85 1.26
N PHE A 231 -16.53 8.39 1.27
CA PHE A 231 -15.67 8.37 0.08
C PHE A 231 -16.27 7.51 -1.05
N SER A 232 -16.79 6.33 -0.70
CA SER A 232 -17.40 5.39 -1.65
C SER A 232 -18.70 5.91 -2.28
N ALA A 233 -19.33 6.91 -1.66
CA ALA A 233 -20.54 7.55 -2.15
C ALA A 233 -20.26 8.76 -3.07
N ILE A 234 -19.00 9.15 -3.27
CA ILE A 234 -18.64 10.24 -4.19
C ILE A 234 -18.86 9.75 -5.63
N PRO A 235 -19.65 10.47 -6.44
CA PRO A 235 -19.81 10.11 -7.85
C PRO A 235 -18.46 10.19 -8.56
N ALA A 236 -18.03 9.11 -9.20
CA ALA A 236 -17.03 9.20 -10.26
C ALA A 236 -17.67 9.98 -11.41
N GLY A 237 -17.05 11.08 -11.86
CA GLY A 237 -17.63 12.03 -12.81
C GLY A 237 -18.31 11.40 -14.02
N GLN A 238 -19.37 12.07 -14.50
CA GLN A 238 -20.01 11.82 -15.81
C GLN A 238 -19.12 12.29 -16.95
#